data_AF-A0A935A7Y2-F1
#
_entry.id   AF-A0A935A7Y2-F1
#
_cell.length_a   1.000
_cell.length_b   1.000
_cell.length_c   1.000
_cell.angle_alpha   90.00
_cell.angle_beta   90.00
_cell.angle_gamma   90.00
#
_symmetry.space_group_name_H-M   'P 1'
#
loop_
_entity.id
_entity.type
_entity.pdbx_description
1 polymer ?
#
loop_
_entity_poly.entity_id
_entity_poly.type
_entity_poly.pdbx_seq_one_letter_code
_entity_poly.pdbx_strand_id
1 'polypeptide(L)'
;MNNLFKNLAIWLVIGVVLMTVFNQFNNRQAAQNSVEYSQFMEDAKQGKIAKAVVDGRTVRATTQDGRQVTVYTPGVQDIWMVGDLMRYGVKVTAAKPEEEQSFLMNIFVSWFPMILLIGVWVFFMRQMQGGGRGGAFSFGKSKAKMLDESANTVTFADVAGCDEAKEEVGELVEFLRDPSKFQKLGGHIPKGVLMVGSPGTGKTLLAKAIAGEAKVPFFSISGSDFVEMFVGVGAARVRDMFEQAKKQAPCIIFIDEIDAVGRQRGTGLGGGNDEREQTLNQLLVEMDGFEGVSGVIVIAATNRPDVLDPALLRPGRFDRQVVVPLPDIRGREQILRVHMRKVPIAPDVDAMILARGCPGFAGADLANLVNEAALFAARGNKRLVDMEDFERAKDKIMMGAERRSMVMPEEERRNTAFHESGHAVVAKCLTKTDPVHKVTIIPRGRALGVTMQLPEQDRYSQDRERLLQTIAVLFGGRIAEELFMNQMTTGASNDFQRATDLARRMVTQWGMSDNLGPMVYGEEEGEVFLGRSVTTHKNMSEATLQKVDAEIRRILDQQYALARRLLEENRDKVEAMTAALLELETIDADQINDIMAGKAPRPPKPSSVVTRRSGDDTPGPEPTAPAPAA
;
A
#
# COMPACT_ATOMS: atom_id res chain seq x y z
N MET A 1 3.98 39.39 7.19
CA MET A 1 3.95 39.81 5.76
C MET A 1 5.34 40.14 5.18
N ASN A 2 6.36 40.55 5.97
CA ASN A 2 7.69 40.90 5.42
C ASN A 2 8.52 39.74 4.81
N ASN A 3 8.40 38.49 5.30
CA ASN A 3 9.27 37.40 4.81
C ASN A 3 8.85 36.84 3.44
N LEU A 4 7.54 36.79 3.16
CA LEU A 4 7.01 36.36 1.86
C LEU A 4 7.38 37.36 0.76
N PHE A 5 7.23 38.66 1.02
CA PHE A 5 7.59 39.70 0.06
C PHE A 5 9.10 39.74 -0.20
N LYS A 6 9.91 39.51 0.84
CA LYS A 6 11.38 39.43 0.73
C LYS A 6 11.82 38.22 -0.09
N ASN A 7 11.22 37.04 0.12
CA ASN A 7 11.51 35.85 -0.68
C ASN A 7 11.06 36.01 -2.14
N LEU A 8 9.89 36.61 -2.38
CA LEU A 8 9.37 36.83 -3.72
C LEU A 8 10.22 37.84 -4.51
N ALA A 9 10.68 38.92 -3.85
CA ALA A 9 11.59 39.89 -4.44
C ALA A 9 12.95 39.26 -4.82
N ILE A 10 13.47 38.35 -3.99
CA ILE A 10 14.73 37.62 -4.28
C ILE A 10 14.57 36.73 -5.53
N TRP A 11 13.49 35.96 -5.62
CA TRP A 11 13.22 35.12 -6.79
C TRP A 11 13.02 35.94 -8.07
N LEU A 12 12.41 37.12 -7.96
CA LEU A 12 12.22 38.03 -9.09
C LEU A 12 13.57 38.60 -9.58
N VAL A 13 14.47 38.98 -8.67
CA VAL A 13 15.82 39.43 -9.02
C VAL A 13 16.62 38.31 -9.70
N ILE A 14 16.55 37.08 -9.18
CA ILE A 14 17.22 35.91 -9.78
C ILE A 14 16.68 35.64 -11.19
N GLY A 15 15.36 35.67 -11.36
CA GLY A 15 14.72 35.48 -12.66
C GLY A 15 15.15 36.52 -13.69
N VAL A 16 15.22 37.80 -13.28
CA VAL A 16 15.71 38.88 -14.16
C VAL A 16 17.18 38.66 -14.52
N VAL A 17 18.05 38.37 -13.56
CA VAL A 17 19.49 38.15 -13.84
C VAL A 17 19.72 36.96 -14.77
N LEU A 18 19.03 35.84 -14.55
CA LEU A 18 19.11 34.67 -15.42
C LEU A 18 18.61 35.00 -16.83
N MET A 19 17.51 35.73 -16.97
CA MET A 19 17.00 36.18 -18.26
C MET A 19 18.03 37.04 -19.01
N THR A 20 18.68 37.97 -18.32
CA THR A 20 19.69 38.86 -18.92
C THR A 20 20.93 38.08 -19.38
N VAL A 21 21.40 37.13 -18.56
CA VAL A 21 22.54 36.26 -18.90
C VAL A 21 22.18 35.35 -20.08
N PHE A 22 20.99 34.75 -20.07
CA PHE A 22 20.55 33.86 -21.15
C PHE A 22 20.42 34.61 -22.48
N ASN A 23 19.89 35.84 -22.46
CA ASN A 23 19.85 36.68 -23.66
C ASN A 23 21.25 37.07 -24.18
N GLN A 24 22.23 37.22 -23.29
CA GLN A 24 23.61 37.52 -23.69
C GLN A 24 24.29 36.33 -24.37
N PHE A 25 23.98 35.10 -23.95
CA PHE A 25 24.44 33.88 -24.63
C PHE A 25 23.72 33.62 -25.96
N ASN A 26 22.49 34.12 -26.14
CA ASN A 26 21.72 33.94 -27.37
C ASN A 26 22.16 34.88 -28.50
N ASN A 27 23.10 35.80 -28.26
CA ASN A 27 23.60 36.76 -29.25
C ASN A 27 24.72 36.22 -30.17
N ARG A 28 24.95 34.90 -30.19
CA ARG A 28 25.72 34.25 -31.27
C ARG A 28 24.82 34.10 -32.50
N GLN A 29 24.70 35.17 -33.27
CA GLN A 29 24.12 35.11 -34.61
C GLN A 29 24.85 34.03 -35.43
N ALA A 30 24.13 32.95 -35.74
CA ALA A 30 24.56 31.96 -36.72
C ALA A 30 24.74 32.66 -38.08
N ALA A 31 25.93 32.56 -38.68
CA ALA A 31 26.20 33.07 -40.02
C ALA A 31 25.42 32.21 -41.04
N GLN A 32 24.13 32.50 -41.24
CA GLN A 32 23.18 31.67 -41.99
C GLN A 32 23.43 31.58 -43.51
N ASN A 33 24.53 32.12 -44.06
CA ASN A 33 24.87 32.01 -45.49
C ASN A 33 26.39 31.97 -45.70
N SER A 34 27.10 31.06 -45.02
CA SER A 34 28.52 30.81 -45.31
C SER A 34 28.70 29.79 -46.44
N VAL A 35 29.49 30.12 -47.47
CA VAL A 35 29.84 29.22 -48.58
C VAL A 35 31.30 28.76 -48.42
N GLU A 36 31.59 27.51 -48.78
CA GLU A 36 32.96 26.97 -48.74
C GLU A 36 33.88 27.70 -49.72
N TYR A 37 35.16 27.85 -49.36
CA TYR A 37 36.14 28.59 -50.16
C TYR A 37 36.33 28.01 -51.57
N SER A 38 36.40 26.68 -51.69
CA SER A 38 36.50 25.98 -52.98
C SER A 38 35.31 26.27 -53.88
N GLN A 39 34.09 26.15 -53.34
CA GLN A 39 32.86 26.43 -54.06
C GLN A 39 32.77 27.89 -54.50
N PHE A 40 33.19 28.82 -53.65
CA PHE A 40 33.25 30.24 -53.98
C PHE A 40 34.21 30.54 -55.15
N MET A 41 35.39 29.92 -55.16
CA MET A 41 36.36 30.08 -56.25
C MET A 41 35.84 29.48 -57.57
N GLU A 42 35.10 28.38 -57.50
CA GLU A 42 34.46 27.78 -58.66
C GLU A 42 33.31 28.64 -59.20
N ASP A 43 32.45 29.17 -58.33
CA ASP A 43 31.38 30.10 -58.71
C ASP A 43 31.93 31.40 -59.29
N ALA A 44 33.06 31.89 -58.78
CA ALA A 44 33.76 33.03 -59.36
C ALA A 44 34.29 32.71 -60.77
N LYS A 45 34.90 31.54 -60.97
CA LYS A 45 35.38 31.08 -62.28
C LYS A 45 34.24 30.89 -63.30
N GLN A 46 33.07 30.46 -62.84
CA GLN A 46 31.84 30.34 -63.64
C GLN A 46 31.13 31.69 -63.88
N GLY A 47 31.66 32.80 -63.36
CA GLY A 47 31.12 34.14 -63.55
C GLY A 47 29.92 34.50 -62.68
N LYS A 48 29.56 33.68 -61.69
CA LYS A 48 28.37 33.88 -60.84
C LYS A 48 28.56 34.94 -59.75
N ILE A 49 29.79 35.39 -59.51
CA ILE A 49 30.12 36.39 -58.48
C ILE A 49 30.32 37.76 -59.12
N ALA A 50 29.62 38.79 -58.62
CA ALA A 50 29.70 40.16 -59.14
C ALA A 50 30.70 41.03 -58.36
N LYS A 51 30.68 40.94 -57.02
CA LYS A 51 31.52 41.76 -56.14
C LYS A 51 32.03 40.93 -54.96
N ALA A 52 33.26 41.16 -54.53
CA ALA A 52 33.83 40.58 -53.32
C ALA A 52 34.43 41.68 -52.44
N VAL A 53 34.03 41.74 -51.17
CA VAL A 53 34.62 42.60 -50.16
C VAL A 53 35.51 41.76 -49.28
N VAL A 54 36.82 42.02 -49.29
CA VAL A 54 37.79 41.27 -48.47
C VAL A 54 38.01 42.02 -47.16
N ASP A 55 37.73 41.34 -46.06
CA ASP A 55 37.86 41.80 -44.68
C ASP A 55 38.67 40.75 -43.87
N GLY A 56 40.00 40.85 -43.97
CA GLY A 56 40.93 39.89 -43.37
C GLY A 56 40.69 38.45 -43.83
N ARG A 57 40.24 37.58 -42.91
CA ARG A 57 39.89 36.17 -43.17
C ARG A 57 38.49 35.95 -43.73
N THR A 58 37.69 36.99 -43.82
CA THR A 58 36.29 36.94 -44.25
C THR A 58 36.10 37.69 -45.55
N VAL A 59 35.54 37.02 -46.55
CA VAL A 59 35.19 37.62 -47.83
C VAL A 59 33.67 37.66 -47.91
N ARG A 60 33.10 38.87 -48.00
CA ARG A 60 31.67 39.06 -48.26
C ARG A 60 31.49 39.22 -49.76
N ALA A 61 30.98 38.18 -50.42
CA ALA A 61 30.73 38.20 -51.84
C ALA A 61 29.26 38.43 -52.16
N THR A 62 28.99 39.09 -53.27
CA THR A 62 27.66 39.30 -53.84
C THR A 62 27.59 38.57 -55.17
N THR A 63 26.67 37.62 -55.30
CA THR A 63 26.41 36.91 -56.56
C THR A 63 25.78 37.85 -57.59
N GLN A 64 25.77 37.48 -58.86
CA GLN A 64 25.04 38.24 -59.90
C GLN A 64 23.55 38.39 -59.58
N ASP A 65 22.96 37.41 -58.90
CA ASP A 65 21.56 37.42 -58.46
C ASP A 65 21.29 38.35 -57.25
N GLY A 66 22.31 39.07 -56.76
CA GLY A 66 22.21 39.99 -55.64
C GLY A 66 22.28 39.35 -54.25
N ARG A 67 22.49 38.04 -54.15
CA ARG A 67 22.60 37.33 -52.86
C ARG A 67 23.97 37.60 -52.24
N GLN A 68 23.98 37.96 -50.96
CA GLN A 68 25.21 38.09 -50.18
C GLN A 68 25.58 36.76 -49.52
N VAL A 69 26.82 36.34 -49.74
CA VAL A 69 27.42 35.14 -49.15
C VAL A 69 28.70 35.51 -48.42
N THR A 70 28.94 34.87 -47.29
CA THR A 70 30.18 35.05 -46.52
C THR A 70 31.08 33.84 -46.73
N VAL A 71 32.35 34.05 -47.03
CA VAL A 71 33.32 32.99 -47.29
C VAL A 71 34.49 33.20 -46.37
N TYR A 72 34.99 32.12 -45.76
CA TYR A 72 36.17 32.15 -44.90
C TYR A 72 37.38 31.65 -45.68
N THR A 73 38.44 32.45 -45.75
CA THR A 73 39.67 32.08 -46.47
C THR A 73 40.58 31.19 -45.60
N PRO A 74 41.22 30.15 -46.17
CA PRO A 74 42.18 29.32 -45.45
C PRO A 74 43.40 30.14 -44.96
N GLY A 75 43.84 31.14 -45.73
CA GLY A 75 44.94 32.04 -45.39
C GLY A 75 44.49 33.38 -44.81
N VAL A 76 45.36 34.04 -44.03
CA VAL A 76 45.12 35.38 -43.43
C VAL A 76 45.09 36.49 -44.48
N GLN A 77 45.76 36.27 -45.62
CA GLN A 77 45.79 37.16 -46.79
C GLN A 77 46.07 36.30 -48.03
N ASP A 78 45.06 35.64 -48.59
CA ASP A 78 45.23 34.90 -49.85
C ASP A 78 45.39 35.90 -51.02
N ILE A 79 46.62 36.38 -51.22
CA ILE A 79 47.03 37.29 -52.30
C ILE A 79 46.65 36.69 -53.68
N TRP A 80 46.71 35.36 -53.79
CA TRP A 80 46.36 34.59 -54.99
C TRP A 80 44.86 34.64 -55.30
N MET A 81 44.00 34.57 -54.27
CA MET A 81 42.54 34.66 -54.43
C MET A 81 42.13 35.99 -55.06
N VAL A 82 42.68 37.11 -54.58
CA VAL A 82 42.37 38.45 -55.12
C VAL A 82 42.81 38.55 -56.58
N GLY A 83 43.97 38.00 -56.92
CA GLY A 83 44.47 37.93 -58.30
C GLY A 83 43.56 37.13 -59.24
N ASP A 84 43.10 35.96 -58.81
CA ASP A 84 42.21 35.10 -59.60
C ASP A 84 40.79 35.68 -59.72
N LEU A 85 40.24 36.28 -58.67
CA LEU A 85 38.95 36.96 -58.70
C LEU A 85 38.96 38.15 -59.69
N MET A 86 40.04 38.92 -59.73
CA MET A 86 40.19 39.99 -60.73
C MET A 86 40.32 39.45 -62.15
N ARG A 87 40.98 38.30 -62.36
CA ARG A 87 41.04 37.61 -63.67
C ARG A 87 39.68 37.10 -64.13
N TYR A 88 38.83 36.66 -63.20
CA TYR A 88 37.47 36.22 -63.49
C TYR A 88 36.45 37.39 -63.60
N GLY A 89 36.91 38.64 -63.49
CA GLY A 89 36.08 39.83 -63.69
C GLY A 89 35.29 40.28 -62.45
N VAL A 90 35.59 39.76 -61.26
CA VAL A 90 34.92 40.13 -60.00
C VAL A 90 35.46 41.46 -59.48
N LYS A 91 34.58 42.40 -59.10
CA LYS A 91 35.01 43.67 -58.47
C LYS A 91 35.41 43.43 -57.01
N VAL A 92 36.69 43.57 -56.69
CA VAL A 92 37.20 43.39 -55.32
C VAL A 92 37.38 44.75 -54.61
N THR A 93 36.86 44.89 -53.39
CA THR A 93 37.06 46.07 -52.52
C THR A 93 37.52 45.68 -51.12
N ALA A 94 38.45 46.41 -50.51
CA ALA A 94 38.83 46.20 -49.11
C ALA A 94 37.84 46.89 -48.16
N ALA A 95 37.48 46.25 -47.06
CA ALA A 95 36.64 46.86 -46.01
C ALA A 95 37.41 47.95 -45.25
N LYS A 96 36.74 49.07 -44.90
CA LYS A 96 37.30 50.10 -44.01
C LYS A 96 37.23 49.58 -42.55
N PRO A 97 38.27 49.77 -41.71
CA PRO A 97 38.19 49.39 -40.30
C PRO A 97 37.11 50.22 -39.60
N GLU A 98 36.13 49.55 -38.99
CA GLU A 98 35.11 50.20 -38.15
C GLU A 98 35.74 50.62 -36.81
N GLU A 99 35.37 51.82 -36.35
CA GLU A 99 35.93 52.50 -35.17
C GLU A 99 35.79 51.67 -33.89
N GLU A 100 36.91 51.45 -33.18
CA GLU A 100 36.95 50.68 -31.94
C GLU A 100 36.12 51.36 -30.83
N GLN A 101 35.03 50.71 -30.40
CA GLN A 101 34.34 51.07 -29.16
C GLN A 101 35.26 50.86 -27.96
N SER A 102 35.33 51.85 -27.08
CA SER A 102 36.30 51.92 -25.96
C SER A 102 36.39 50.63 -25.14
N PHE A 103 37.58 50.01 -25.15
CA PHE A 103 37.91 48.74 -24.48
C PHE A 103 37.46 48.66 -23.01
N LEU A 104 37.54 49.78 -22.28
CA LEU A 104 37.11 49.86 -20.87
C LEU A 104 35.60 49.67 -20.68
N MET A 105 34.78 50.17 -21.62
CA MET A 105 33.33 50.05 -21.56
C MET A 105 32.91 48.58 -21.76
N ASN A 106 33.62 47.84 -22.62
CA ASN A 106 33.35 46.44 -22.91
C ASN A 106 33.73 45.53 -21.73
N ILE A 107 34.86 45.81 -21.05
CA ILE A 107 35.25 45.10 -19.82
C ILE A 107 34.19 45.31 -18.72
N PHE A 108 33.73 46.54 -18.51
CA PHE A 108 32.77 46.83 -17.46
C PHE A 108 31.42 46.13 -17.70
N VAL A 109 30.92 46.17 -18.93
CA VAL A 109 29.63 45.53 -19.30
C VAL A 109 29.71 44.00 -19.27
N SER A 110 30.85 43.38 -19.63
CA SER A 110 30.98 41.92 -19.63
C SER A 110 31.24 41.33 -18.24
N TRP A 111 31.90 42.07 -17.35
CA TRP A 111 32.20 41.61 -15.99
C TRP A 111 31.10 41.90 -14.97
N PHE A 112 30.23 42.89 -15.24
CA PHE A 112 29.13 43.26 -14.34
C PHE A 112 28.21 42.08 -13.97
N PRO A 113 27.75 41.21 -14.92
CA PRO A 113 26.93 40.05 -14.58
C PRO A 113 27.66 39.05 -13.68
N MET A 114 28.95 38.84 -13.92
CA MET A 114 29.76 37.89 -13.16
C MET A 114 30.02 38.38 -11.73
N ILE A 115 30.34 39.67 -11.56
CA ILE A 115 30.56 40.28 -10.25
C ILE A 115 29.26 40.29 -9.43
N LEU A 116 28.12 40.55 -10.07
CA LEU A 116 26.81 40.51 -9.41
C LEU A 116 26.45 39.09 -8.92
N LEU A 117 26.74 38.06 -9.73
CA LEU A 117 26.59 36.65 -9.35
C LEU A 117 27.46 36.28 -8.15
N ILE A 118 28.73 36.70 -8.14
CA ILE A 118 29.64 36.47 -7.01
C ILE A 118 29.13 37.19 -5.75
N GLY A 119 28.65 38.43 -5.87
CA GLY A 119 28.09 39.18 -4.74
C GLY A 119 26.86 38.52 -4.12
N VAL A 120 25.93 38.03 -4.95
CA VAL A 120 24.75 37.27 -4.51
C VAL A 120 25.17 35.94 -3.88
N TRP A 121 26.15 35.24 -4.45
CA TRP A 121 26.67 33.98 -3.92
C TRP A 121 27.31 34.15 -2.53
N VAL A 122 28.11 35.20 -2.33
CA VAL A 122 28.70 35.53 -1.02
C VAL A 122 27.62 35.94 0.00
N PHE A 123 26.59 36.67 -0.43
CA PHE A 123 25.45 37.02 0.42
C PHE A 123 24.68 35.77 0.91
N PHE A 124 24.42 34.80 0.02
CA PHE A 124 23.79 33.53 0.39
C PHE A 124 24.66 32.67 1.32
N MET A 125 25.97 32.59 1.07
CA MET A 125 26.90 31.88 1.96
C MET A 125 26.91 32.50 3.38
N ARG A 126 26.90 33.83 3.51
CA ARG A 126 26.77 34.49 4.82
C ARG A 126 25.41 34.25 5.48
N GLN A 127 24.33 34.13 4.72
CA GLN A 127 23.00 33.86 5.26
C GLN A 127 22.82 32.38 5.67
N MET A 128 23.44 31.43 4.98
CA MET A 128 23.43 30.00 5.32
C MET A 128 24.27 29.68 6.57
N GLN A 129 25.31 30.46 6.84
CA GLN A 129 26.20 30.25 8.00
C GLN A 129 25.77 31.01 9.26
N GLY A 130 24.86 31.99 9.13
CA GLY A 130 24.41 32.87 10.23
C GLY A 130 23.07 32.51 10.89
N GLY A 131 22.44 31.38 10.55
CA GLY A 131 21.15 30.95 11.09
C GLY A 131 21.23 29.59 11.77
N GLY A 132 20.82 29.51 13.04
CA GLY A 132 21.02 28.39 13.95
C GLY A 132 20.73 26.98 13.40
N ARG A 133 21.62 26.05 13.73
CA ARG A 133 21.35 24.63 14.07
C ARG A 133 20.52 23.80 13.06
N GLY A 134 20.62 24.07 11.75
CA GLY A 134 19.82 23.33 10.75
C GLY A 134 20.27 23.39 9.28
N GLY A 135 21.57 23.45 8.97
CA GLY A 135 22.07 23.40 7.58
C GLY A 135 22.99 22.20 7.34
N ALA A 136 22.83 21.49 6.21
CA ALA A 136 23.64 20.39 5.60
C ALA A 136 24.11 19.21 6.49
N PHE A 137 24.47 19.44 7.75
CA PHE A 137 24.84 18.47 8.78
C PHE A 137 23.64 17.78 9.46
N SER A 138 22.40 18.21 9.20
CA SER A 138 21.20 17.53 9.73
C SER A 138 20.74 16.35 8.87
N PHE A 139 21.34 16.11 7.70
CA PHE A 139 20.92 15.04 6.78
C PHE A 139 21.17 13.63 7.34
N GLY A 140 22.14 13.47 8.24
CA GLY A 140 22.50 12.19 8.87
C GLY A 140 21.86 11.90 10.23
N LYS A 141 21.06 12.82 10.79
CA LYS A 141 20.38 12.58 12.08
C LYS A 141 19.18 11.67 11.91
N SER A 142 18.98 10.79 12.89
CA SER A 142 17.81 9.92 12.97
C SER A 142 16.53 10.76 13.05
N LYS A 143 15.52 10.37 12.26
CA LYS A 143 14.16 10.91 12.33
C LYS A 143 13.26 10.12 13.30
N ALA A 144 13.83 9.20 14.09
CA ALA A 144 13.08 8.35 15.00
C ALA A 144 12.21 9.20 15.94
N LYS A 145 10.93 8.85 16.03
CA LYS A 145 10.00 9.48 16.98
C LYS A 145 10.23 8.83 18.33
N MET A 146 10.71 9.62 19.29
CA MET A 146 10.85 9.21 20.68
C MET A 146 9.52 9.43 21.39
N LEU A 147 9.00 8.38 22.02
CA LEU A 147 7.92 8.49 22.99
C LEU A 147 8.55 8.35 24.38
N ASP A 148 8.51 9.43 25.16
CA ASP A 148 8.94 9.41 26.56
C ASP A 148 8.05 8.48 27.39
N GLU A 149 8.60 7.97 28.49
CA GLU A 149 7.92 7.04 29.42
C GLU A 149 6.53 7.54 29.85
N SER A 150 6.38 8.86 30.10
CA SER A 150 5.12 9.48 30.52
C SER A 150 4.10 9.67 29.39
N ALA A 151 4.55 9.63 28.13
CA ALA A 151 3.70 9.86 26.96
C ALA A 151 3.07 8.57 26.44
N ASN A 152 3.65 7.40 26.74
CA ASN A 152 3.10 6.12 26.32
C ASN A 152 2.01 5.61 27.29
N THR A 153 0.77 5.67 26.85
CA THR A 153 -0.40 5.22 27.63
C THR A 153 -0.83 3.78 27.32
N VAL A 154 -0.24 3.15 26.31
CA VAL A 154 -0.65 1.82 25.83
C VAL A 154 -0.01 0.73 26.70
N THR A 155 -0.82 -0.19 27.20
CA THR A 155 -0.36 -1.32 28.03
C THR A 155 -0.87 -2.65 27.48
N PHE A 156 -0.52 -3.77 28.12
CA PHE A 156 -1.07 -5.09 27.75
C PHE A 156 -2.59 -5.20 27.93
N ALA A 157 -3.25 -4.28 28.65
CA ALA A 157 -4.70 -4.23 28.74
C ALA A 157 -5.37 -3.76 27.43
N ASP A 158 -4.65 -3.03 26.58
CA ASP A 158 -5.12 -2.51 25.30
C ASP A 158 -4.84 -3.47 24.13
N VAL A 159 -4.13 -4.58 24.39
CA VAL A 159 -3.77 -5.60 23.41
C VAL A 159 -4.48 -6.91 23.75
N ALA A 160 -5.28 -7.41 22.83
CA ALA A 160 -6.10 -8.61 22.99
C ALA A 160 -5.98 -9.53 21.76
N GLY A 161 -6.36 -10.80 21.93
CA GLY A 161 -6.39 -11.79 20.84
C GLY A 161 -5.02 -12.31 20.38
N CYS A 162 -3.98 -12.15 21.20
CA CYS A 162 -2.63 -12.68 20.95
C CYS A 162 -1.95 -13.08 22.27
N ASP A 163 -2.64 -13.90 23.07
CA ASP A 163 -2.21 -14.25 24.42
C ASP A 163 -0.88 -15.01 24.43
N GLU A 164 -0.63 -15.89 23.46
CA GLU A 164 0.64 -16.61 23.32
C GLU A 164 1.79 -15.65 23.03
N ALA A 165 1.57 -14.68 22.13
CA ALA A 165 2.58 -13.66 21.82
C ALA A 165 2.85 -12.76 23.03
N LYS A 166 1.82 -12.45 23.84
CA LYS A 166 1.95 -11.67 25.08
C LYS A 166 2.74 -12.41 26.16
N GLU A 167 2.51 -13.72 26.31
CA GLU A 167 3.28 -14.56 27.23
C GLU A 167 4.75 -14.60 26.82
N GLU A 168 5.02 -14.81 25.52
CA GLU A 168 6.38 -14.89 24.99
C GLU A 168 7.17 -13.58 25.19
N VAL A 169 6.53 -12.42 24.99
CA VAL A 169 7.17 -11.11 25.21
C VAL A 169 7.13 -10.66 26.68
N GLY A 170 6.37 -11.35 27.55
CA GLY A 170 6.28 -11.06 28.97
C GLY A 170 7.64 -11.17 29.68
N GLU A 171 8.47 -12.11 29.25
CA GLU A 171 9.85 -12.26 29.72
C GLU A 171 10.70 -11.01 29.44
N LEU A 172 10.49 -10.35 28.30
CA LEU A 172 11.21 -9.13 27.93
C LEU A 172 10.82 -7.96 28.84
N VAL A 173 9.55 -7.89 29.24
CA VAL A 173 9.05 -6.88 30.18
C VAL A 173 9.67 -7.07 31.56
N GLU A 174 9.70 -8.32 32.07
CA GLU A 174 10.35 -8.60 33.36
C GLU A 174 11.83 -8.23 33.33
N PHE A 175 12.51 -8.51 32.22
CA PHE A 175 13.91 -8.15 32.06
C PHE A 175 14.13 -6.63 32.07
N LEU A 176 13.33 -5.87 31.32
CA LEU A 176 13.44 -4.41 31.29
C LEU A 176 13.14 -3.77 32.66
N ARG A 177 12.29 -4.40 33.47
CA ARG A 177 11.99 -3.97 34.85
C ARG A 177 13.10 -4.34 35.85
N ASP A 178 13.64 -5.55 35.80
CA ASP A 178 14.74 -6.00 36.68
C ASP A 178 15.79 -6.86 35.91
N PRO A 179 16.77 -6.21 35.25
CA PRO A 179 17.83 -6.91 34.54
C PRO A 179 18.70 -7.80 35.44
N SER A 180 18.80 -7.46 36.73
CA SER A 180 19.71 -8.11 37.68
C SER A 180 19.30 -9.56 38.00
N LYS A 181 17.98 -9.84 37.96
CA LYS A 181 17.39 -11.17 38.19
C LYS A 181 17.93 -12.20 37.18
N PHE A 182 18.05 -11.81 35.92
CA PHE A 182 18.50 -12.69 34.82
C PHE A 182 20.02 -12.83 34.76
N GLN A 183 20.76 -11.74 35.02
CA GLN A 183 22.23 -11.77 35.04
C GLN A 183 22.80 -12.68 36.15
N LYS A 184 22.17 -12.70 37.33
CA LYS A 184 22.59 -13.57 38.45
C LYS A 184 22.53 -15.06 38.13
N LEU A 185 21.65 -15.45 37.21
CA LEU A 185 21.45 -16.84 36.79
C LEU A 185 22.25 -17.20 35.52
N GLY A 186 23.05 -16.27 34.98
CA GLY A 186 23.82 -16.47 33.76
C GLY A 186 22.97 -16.51 32.47
N GLY A 187 21.73 -16.03 32.53
CA GLY A 187 20.85 -15.96 31.36
C GLY A 187 21.34 -14.92 30.36
N HIS A 188 21.45 -15.30 29.09
CA HIS A 188 21.74 -14.38 27.99
C HIS A 188 20.44 -13.77 27.46
N ILE A 189 20.47 -12.46 27.25
CA ILE A 189 19.30 -11.67 26.85
C ILE A 189 19.23 -11.67 25.33
N PRO A 190 18.04 -11.89 24.74
CA PRO A 190 17.85 -11.73 23.30
C PRO A 190 18.08 -10.25 22.94
N LYS A 191 19.05 -10.02 22.05
CA LYS A 191 19.38 -8.66 21.59
C LYS A 191 18.31 -8.10 20.66
N GLY A 192 17.63 -8.99 19.94
CA GLY A 192 16.68 -8.64 18.92
C GLY A 192 15.50 -9.59 18.87
N VAL A 193 14.30 -9.02 18.76
CA VAL A 193 13.05 -9.77 18.62
C VAL A 193 12.41 -9.40 17.30
N LEU A 194 12.16 -10.40 16.45
CA LEU A 194 11.44 -10.22 15.20
C LEU A 194 9.96 -10.61 15.38
N MET A 195 9.06 -9.64 15.28
CA MET A 195 7.63 -9.85 15.24
C MET A 195 7.18 -10.15 13.81
N VAL A 196 6.62 -11.34 13.60
CA VAL A 196 6.20 -11.84 12.29
C VAL A 196 4.69 -12.00 12.28
N GLY A 197 4.01 -11.50 11.25
CA GLY A 197 2.58 -11.76 11.10
C GLY A 197 1.95 -10.90 10.01
N SER A 198 0.71 -11.19 9.65
CA SER A 198 -0.04 -10.42 8.64
C SER A 198 -0.13 -8.92 9.00
N PRO A 199 -0.34 -8.04 8.01
CA PRO A 199 -0.58 -6.63 8.28
C PRO A 199 -1.80 -6.44 9.17
N GLY A 200 -1.76 -5.46 10.07
CA GLY A 200 -2.91 -5.13 10.92
C GLY A 200 -3.14 -6.05 12.14
N THR A 201 -2.29 -7.05 12.40
CA THR A 201 -2.39 -7.93 13.60
C THR A 201 -1.97 -7.25 14.91
N GLY A 202 -1.49 -6.01 14.86
CA GLY A 202 -1.14 -5.25 16.05
C GLY A 202 0.32 -5.40 16.51
N LYS A 203 1.26 -5.81 15.64
CA LYS A 203 2.70 -5.89 15.95
C LYS A 203 3.25 -4.59 16.58
N THR A 204 3.00 -3.45 15.93
CA THR A 204 3.41 -2.12 16.43
C THR A 204 2.71 -1.74 17.74
N LEU A 205 1.47 -2.20 17.95
CA LEU A 205 0.72 -1.97 19.19
C LEU A 205 1.30 -2.82 20.34
N LEU A 206 1.63 -4.09 20.07
CA LEU A 206 2.25 -4.98 21.02
C LEU A 206 3.63 -4.46 21.44
N ALA A 207 4.46 -3.99 20.50
CA ALA A 207 5.75 -3.39 20.82
C ALA A 207 5.63 -2.15 21.74
N LYS A 208 4.64 -1.28 21.48
CA LYS A 208 4.34 -0.14 22.36
C LYS A 208 3.84 -0.57 23.73
N ALA A 209 3.04 -1.64 23.79
CA ALA A 209 2.54 -2.18 25.05
C ALA A 209 3.66 -2.79 25.90
N ILE A 210 4.66 -3.45 25.30
CA ILE A 210 5.86 -3.93 26.01
C ILE A 210 6.59 -2.75 26.66
N ALA A 211 6.79 -1.65 25.93
CA ALA A 211 7.44 -0.46 26.47
C ALA A 211 6.61 0.20 27.60
N GLY A 212 5.29 0.30 27.43
CA GLY A 212 4.39 0.87 28.43
C GLY A 212 4.30 0.02 29.70
N GLU A 213 4.31 -1.30 29.56
CA GLU A 213 4.34 -2.23 30.69
C GLU A 213 5.70 -2.16 31.41
N ALA A 214 6.81 -2.14 30.67
CA ALA A 214 8.15 -2.01 31.25
C ALA A 214 8.45 -0.59 31.79
N LYS A 215 7.67 0.43 31.39
CA LYS A 215 7.89 1.86 31.66
C LYS A 215 9.27 2.34 31.22
N VAL A 216 9.65 2.01 29.98
CA VAL A 216 10.92 2.42 29.37
C VAL A 216 10.69 3.28 28.12
N PRO A 217 11.66 4.13 27.71
CA PRO A 217 11.55 4.93 26.49
C PRO A 217 11.37 4.05 25.25
N PHE A 218 10.55 4.53 24.30
CA PHE A 218 10.25 3.82 23.06
C PHE A 218 10.64 4.65 21.84
N PHE A 219 11.60 4.14 21.07
CA PHE A 219 12.03 4.73 19.80
C PHE A 219 11.35 4.03 18.65
N SER A 220 10.57 4.76 17.85
CA SER A 220 9.91 4.20 16.66
C SER A 220 10.52 4.76 15.38
N ILE A 221 10.91 3.87 14.47
CA ILE A 221 11.37 4.22 13.13
C ILE A 221 10.77 3.24 12.10
N SER A 222 10.50 3.74 10.89
CA SER A 222 10.11 2.88 9.78
C SER A 222 11.35 2.40 9.02
N GLY A 223 11.37 1.14 8.59
CA GLY A 223 12.43 0.58 7.75
C GLY A 223 12.61 1.35 6.46
N SER A 224 11.52 1.89 5.90
CA SER A 224 11.56 2.76 4.72
C SER A 224 12.24 4.11 4.97
N ASP A 225 12.31 4.61 6.21
CA ASP A 225 13.04 5.86 6.53
C ASP A 225 14.55 5.72 6.40
N PHE A 226 15.07 4.49 6.33
CA PHE A 226 16.47 4.23 6.12
C PHE A 226 16.87 4.20 4.64
N VAL A 227 15.91 4.07 3.72
CA VAL A 227 16.15 4.00 2.27
C VAL A 227 16.03 5.40 1.68
N GLU A 228 17.15 5.99 1.28
CA GLU A 228 17.22 7.34 0.73
C GLU A 228 18.00 7.38 -0.59
N MET A 229 17.86 8.48 -1.35
CA MET A 229 18.55 8.64 -2.64
C MET A 229 20.07 8.77 -2.52
N PHE A 230 20.58 9.07 -1.32
CA PHE A 230 22.00 9.32 -1.08
C PHE A 230 22.65 8.17 -0.34
N VAL A 231 23.66 7.57 -0.96
CA VAL A 231 24.46 6.48 -0.39
C VAL A 231 25.08 6.91 0.95
N GLY A 232 24.98 6.06 1.96
CA GLY A 232 25.56 6.28 3.29
C GLY A 232 24.70 7.11 4.26
N VAL A 233 23.61 7.74 3.81
CA VAL A 233 22.69 8.46 4.71
C VAL A 233 21.95 7.49 5.63
N GLY A 234 21.45 6.37 5.09
CA GLY A 234 20.79 5.32 5.88
C GLY A 234 21.70 4.79 6.99
N ALA A 235 22.94 4.42 6.66
CA ALA A 235 23.93 3.97 7.63
C ALA A 235 24.25 5.01 8.72
N ALA A 236 24.33 6.30 8.39
CA ALA A 236 24.54 7.35 9.38
C ALA A 236 23.35 7.47 10.37
N ARG A 237 22.11 7.35 9.87
CA ARG A 237 20.90 7.37 10.71
C ARG A 237 20.82 6.19 11.65
N VAL A 238 21.20 5.00 11.17
CA VAL A 238 21.30 3.79 12.01
C VAL A 238 22.25 4.06 13.18
N ARG A 239 23.47 4.55 12.90
CA ARG A 239 24.45 4.88 13.96
C ARG A 239 23.91 5.89 14.99
N ASP A 240 23.36 7.01 14.53
CA ASP A 240 22.81 8.05 15.42
C ASP A 240 21.64 7.53 16.27
N MET A 241 20.76 6.70 15.70
CA MET A 241 19.68 6.05 16.44
C MET A 241 20.22 5.17 17.57
N PHE A 242 21.20 4.31 17.28
CA PHE A 242 21.81 3.43 18.27
C PHE A 242 22.58 4.20 19.35
N GLU A 243 23.27 5.29 19.00
CA GLU A 243 23.93 6.17 19.98
C GLU A 243 22.92 6.86 20.92
N GLN A 244 21.77 7.29 20.40
CA GLN A 244 20.72 7.91 21.21
C GLN A 244 20.06 6.90 22.15
N ALA A 245 19.77 5.70 21.66
CA ALA A 245 19.22 4.62 22.47
C ALA A 245 20.18 4.21 23.60
N LYS A 246 21.49 4.10 23.32
CA LYS A 246 22.51 3.82 24.34
C LYS A 246 22.54 4.86 25.46
N LYS A 247 22.24 6.14 25.18
CA LYS A 247 22.19 7.21 26.19
C LYS A 247 20.94 7.15 27.07
N GLN A 248 19.87 6.51 26.61
CA GLN A 248 18.58 6.39 27.29
C GLN A 248 18.28 4.95 27.73
N ALA A 249 19.31 4.12 27.85
CA ALA A 249 19.18 2.76 28.35
C ALA A 249 18.67 2.75 29.81
N PRO A 250 17.76 1.83 30.18
CA PRO A 250 17.14 0.79 29.34
C PRO A 250 16.03 1.36 28.43
N CYS A 251 16.00 0.94 27.16
CA CYS A 251 14.99 1.39 26.19
C CYS A 251 14.69 0.35 25.10
N ILE A 252 13.62 0.60 24.34
CA ILE A 252 13.23 -0.23 23.19
C ILE A 252 13.40 0.55 21.89
N ILE A 253 14.07 -0.06 20.92
CA ILE A 253 14.12 0.40 19.52
C ILE A 253 13.15 -0.45 18.70
N PHE A 254 12.11 0.17 18.15
CA PHE A 254 11.16 -0.48 17.26
C PHE A 254 11.38 -0.06 15.80
N ILE A 255 11.63 -1.06 14.94
CA ILE A 255 11.79 -0.90 13.50
C ILE A 255 10.60 -1.57 12.80
N ASP A 256 9.67 -0.78 12.27
CA ASP A 256 8.57 -1.30 11.45
C ASP A 256 9.06 -1.58 10.01
N GLU A 257 8.39 -2.46 9.27
CA GLU A 257 8.75 -2.78 7.87
C GLU A 257 10.24 -3.04 7.63
N ILE A 258 10.87 -3.86 8.46
CA ILE A 258 12.32 -4.14 8.36
C ILE A 258 12.69 -4.77 7.01
N ASP A 259 11.74 -5.37 6.31
CA ASP A 259 11.89 -5.90 4.95
C ASP A 259 12.24 -4.83 3.90
N ALA A 260 12.03 -3.55 4.18
CA ALA A 260 12.49 -2.46 3.32
C ALA A 260 14.03 -2.41 3.20
N VAL A 261 14.74 -2.65 4.31
CA VAL A 261 16.22 -2.64 4.39
C VAL A 261 16.84 -4.03 4.45
N GLY A 262 16.11 -5.00 5.01
CA GLY A 262 16.57 -6.34 5.29
C GLY A 262 16.34 -7.33 4.16
N ARG A 263 15.96 -6.90 2.96
CA ARG A 263 15.63 -7.81 1.85
C ARG A 263 16.86 -8.54 1.33
N GLN A 264 16.71 -9.84 1.10
CA GLN A 264 17.75 -10.67 0.48
C GLN A 264 18.06 -10.19 -0.95
N ARG A 265 19.34 -10.30 -1.33
CA ARG A 265 19.86 -9.90 -2.64
C ARG A 265 19.01 -10.43 -3.80
N GLY A 266 18.52 -9.53 -4.65
CA GLY A 266 18.10 -9.87 -6.01
C GLY A 266 19.28 -9.73 -6.97
N THR A 267 19.41 -10.64 -7.94
CA THR A 267 20.43 -10.63 -9.01
C THR A 267 20.20 -9.49 -10.04
N GLY A 268 19.93 -8.27 -9.56
CA GLY A 268 19.71 -7.10 -10.40
C GLY A 268 21.01 -6.34 -10.64
N LEU A 269 21.44 -6.26 -11.89
CA LEU A 269 22.46 -5.30 -12.35
C LEU A 269 21.88 -3.87 -12.24
N GLY A 270 22.10 -3.19 -11.12
CA GLY A 270 21.73 -1.79 -10.95
C GLY A 270 22.11 -1.24 -9.57
N GLY A 271 22.80 -0.10 -9.52
CA GLY A 271 23.39 0.52 -8.32
C GLY A 271 22.43 1.04 -7.25
N GLY A 272 21.18 0.58 -7.22
CA GLY A 272 20.24 0.84 -6.11
C GLY A 272 20.40 -0.13 -4.93
N ASN A 273 21.16 -1.22 -5.10
CA ASN A 273 21.42 -2.20 -4.04
C ASN A 273 22.44 -1.69 -3.00
N ASP A 274 23.39 -0.84 -3.40
CA ASP A 274 24.54 -0.50 -2.56
C ASP A 274 24.16 0.26 -1.28
N GLU A 275 23.16 1.13 -1.35
CA GLU A 275 22.68 1.92 -0.20
C GLU A 275 21.94 1.05 0.82
N ARG A 276 21.10 0.14 0.35
CA ARG A 276 20.36 -0.81 1.20
C ARG A 276 21.33 -1.78 1.87
N GLU A 277 22.29 -2.31 1.12
CA GLU A 277 23.31 -3.21 1.65
C GLU A 277 24.19 -2.50 2.69
N GLN A 278 24.62 -1.27 2.45
CA GLN A 278 25.42 -0.52 3.41
C GLN A 278 24.63 -0.27 4.70
N THR A 279 23.35 0.08 4.59
CA THR A 279 22.49 0.35 5.74
C THR A 279 22.17 -0.91 6.53
N LEU A 280 21.90 -2.02 5.84
CA LEU A 280 21.73 -3.34 6.45
C LEU A 280 23.00 -3.78 7.20
N ASN A 281 24.17 -3.70 6.56
CA ASN A 281 25.43 -4.05 7.20
C ASN A 281 25.71 -3.18 8.42
N GLN A 282 25.40 -1.88 8.36
CA GLN A 282 25.54 -1.01 9.52
C GLN A 282 24.61 -1.41 10.68
N LEU A 283 23.36 -1.81 10.38
CA LEU A 283 22.44 -2.35 11.39
C LEU A 283 23.02 -3.61 12.04
N LEU A 284 23.56 -4.53 11.24
CA LEU A 284 24.19 -5.75 11.74
C LEU A 284 25.40 -5.45 12.64
N VAL A 285 26.24 -4.49 12.27
CA VAL A 285 27.40 -4.06 13.07
C VAL A 285 26.96 -3.46 14.40
N GLU A 286 25.92 -2.63 14.42
CA GLU A 286 25.40 -2.06 15.68
C GLU A 286 24.76 -3.13 16.57
N MET A 287 24.07 -4.12 16.00
CA MET A 287 23.49 -5.25 16.76
C MET A 287 24.57 -6.17 17.36
N ASP A 288 25.61 -6.48 16.59
CA ASP A 288 26.73 -7.29 17.06
C ASP A 288 27.56 -6.53 18.12
N GLY A 289 27.70 -5.21 17.97
CA GLY A 289 28.44 -4.30 18.86
C GLY A 289 27.84 -4.09 20.25
N PHE A 290 26.67 -4.67 20.56
CA PHE A 290 26.12 -4.67 21.92
C PHE A 290 26.81 -5.73 22.78
N GLU A 291 27.67 -5.32 23.69
CA GLU A 291 28.15 -6.18 24.77
C GLU A 291 27.18 -6.10 25.98
N GLY A 292 26.59 -7.26 26.33
CA GLY A 292 25.98 -7.75 27.58
C GLY A 292 25.23 -6.88 28.60
N VAL A 293 25.32 -5.54 28.58
CA VAL A 293 24.95 -4.69 29.73
C VAL A 293 24.14 -3.44 29.35
N SER A 294 23.97 -3.15 28.06
CA SER A 294 23.37 -1.88 27.63
C SER A 294 21.84 -1.77 27.81
N GLY A 295 21.13 -2.84 28.19
CA GLY A 295 19.67 -2.76 28.46
C GLY A 295 18.83 -2.28 27.28
N VAL A 296 19.36 -2.32 26.05
CA VAL A 296 18.68 -1.94 24.82
C VAL A 296 18.15 -3.19 24.14
N ILE A 297 16.85 -3.21 23.81
CA ILE A 297 16.22 -4.29 23.04
C ILE A 297 15.78 -3.74 21.69
N VAL A 298 16.15 -4.43 20.61
CA VAL A 298 15.69 -4.11 19.25
C VAL A 298 14.50 -4.99 18.91
N ILE A 299 13.34 -4.40 18.64
CA ILE A 299 12.16 -5.10 18.15
C ILE A 299 11.96 -4.70 16.68
N ALA A 300 11.85 -5.67 15.78
CA ALA A 300 11.53 -5.42 14.39
C ALA A 300 10.20 -6.07 14.01
N ALA A 301 9.44 -5.46 13.12
CA ALA A 301 8.21 -6.04 12.59
C ALA A 301 8.32 -6.27 11.08
N THR A 302 7.78 -7.41 10.63
CA THR A 302 7.69 -7.76 9.20
C THR A 302 6.38 -8.47 8.90
N ASN A 303 5.87 -8.27 7.69
CA ASN A 303 4.79 -9.09 7.13
C ASN A 303 5.33 -10.25 6.27
N ARG A 304 6.64 -10.21 5.94
CA ARG A 304 7.29 -11.11 4.98
C ARG A 304 8.63 -11.59 5.55
N PRO A 305 8.63 -12.61 6.43
CA PRO A 305 9.87 -13.16 6.96
C PRO A 305 10.71 -13.88 5.88
N ASP A 306 10.06 -14.36 4.82
CA ASP A 306 10.62 -15.12 3.71
C ASP A 306 11.61 -14.31 2.84
N VAL A 307 11.42 -12.99 2.77
CA VAL A 307 12.28 -12.11 1.94
C VAL A 307 13.48 -11.55 2.69
N LEU A 308 13.58 -11.80 4.00
CA LEU A 308 14.64 -11.24 4.82
C LEU A 308 15.98 -11.94 4.59
N ASP A 309 17.07 -11.19 4.70
CA ASP A 309 18.42 -11.74 4.69
C ASP A 309 18.61 -12.68 5.90
N PRO A 310 18.96 -13.95 5.69
CA PRO A 310 19.21 -14.90 6.78
C PRO A 310 20.27 -14.43 7.79
N ALA A 311 21.14 -13.48 7.43
CA ALA A 311 22.08 -12.86 8.32
C ALA A 311 21.41 -12.15 9.51
N LEU A 312 20.21 -11.57 9.32
CA LEU A 312 19.44 -10.91 10.39
C LEU A 312 18.95 -11.91 11.44
N LEU A 313 18.66 -13.15 11.03
CA LEU A 313 18.07 -14.20 11.87
C LEU A 313 19.13 -15.04 12.63
N ARG A 314 20.41 -14.68 12.53
CA ARG A 314 21.48 -15.41 13.21
C ARG A 314 21.49 -15.10 14.72
N PRO A 315 21.90 -16.05 15.57
CA PRO A 315 22.04 -15.82 17.01
C PRO A 315 22.89 -14.57 17.32
N GLY A 316 22.42 -13.74 18.26
CA GLY A 316 23.03 -12.45 18.60
C GLY A 316 22.47 -11.25 17.83
N ARG A 317 21.54 -11.47 16.89
CA ARG A 317 20.81 -10.42 16.17
C ARG A 317 19.32 -10.53 16.48
N PHE A 318 18.48 -10.91 15.51
CA PHE A 318 17.09 -11.29 15.77
C PHE A 318 17.05 -12.78 16.11
N ASP A 319 17.49 -13.09 17.32
CA ASP A 319 17.58 -14.47 17.83
C ASP A 319 16.23 -15.01 18.33
N ARG A 320 15.26 -14.13 18.62
CA ARG A 320 13.90 -14.52 18.95
C ARG A 320 12.91 -14.10 17.87
N GLN A 321 12.02 -15.02 17.49
CA GLN A 321 10.94 -14.76 16.56
C GLN A 321 9.60 -14.98 17.24
N VAL A 322 8.81 -13.91 17.34
CA VAL A 322 7.48 -13.95 17.93
C VAL A 322 6.47 -13.86 16.80
N VAL A 323 5.68 -14.92 16.63
CA VAL A 323 4.62 -14.93 15.62
C VAL A 323 3.36 -14.29 16.21
N VAL A 324 2.85 -13.26 15.55
CA VAL A 324 1.58 -12.59 15.89
C VAL A 324 0.55 -13.01 14.83
N PRO A 325 -0.21 -14.10 15.08
CA PRO A 325 -1.15 -14.64 14.11
C PRO A 325 -2.37 -13.72 13.94
N LEU A 326 -3.22 -14.07 12.96
CA LEU A 326 -4.57 -13.52 12.91
C LEU A 326 -5.36 -14.00 14.14
N PRO A 327 -6.22 -13.16 14.74
CA PRO A 327 -6.97 -13.51 15.92
C PRO A 327 -8.04 -14.59 15.62
N ASP A 328 -8.24 -15.49 16.57
CA ASP A 328 -9.35 -16.45 16.62
C ASP A 328 -10.68 -15.75 16.98
N ILE A 329 -11.82 -16.46 16.96
CA ILE A 329 -13.14 -15.89 17.28
C ILE A 329 -13.12 -15.21 18.65
N ARG A 330 -12.51 -15.83 19.66
CA ARG A 330 -12.44 -15.25 21.01
C ARG A 330 -11.53 -14.03 21.03
N GLY A 331 -10.39 -14.08 20.37
CA GLY A 331 -9.49 -12.94 20.20
C GLY A 331 -10.18 -11.78 19.48
N ARG A 332 -10.93 -12.04 18.40
CA ARG A 332 -11.73 -11.05 17.68
C ARG A 332 -12.79 -10.43 18.59
N GLU A 333 -13.49 -11.23 19.39
CA GLU A 333 -14.46 -10.75 20.38
C GLU A 333 -13.79 -9.81 21.40
N GLN A 334 -12.62 -10.19 21.94
CA GLN A 334 -11.89 -9.37 22.91
C GLN A 334 -11.39 -8.06 22.27
N ILE A 335 -10.83 -8.13 21.06
CA ILE A 335 -10.38 -6.96 20.29
C ILE A 335 -11.56 -6.01 20.05
N LEU A 336 -12.71 -6.54 19.60
CA LEU A 336 -13.93 -5.76 19.43
C LEU A 336 -14.30 -5.07 20.74
N ARG A 337 -14.34 -5.79 21.86
CA ARG A 337 -14.64 -5.21 23.18
C ARG A 337 -13.69 -4.07 23.57
N VAL A 338 -12.39 -4.18 23.26
CA VAL A 338 -11.41 -3.09 23.52
C VAL A 338 -11.75 -1.84 22.69
N HIS A 339 -12.04 -2.00 21.40
CA HIS A 339 -12.38 -0.87 20.53
C HIS A 339 -13.78 -0.30 20.82
N MET A 340 -14.72 -1.15 21.20
CA MET A 340 -16.09 -0.82 21.58
C MET A 340 -16.16 0.11 22.79
N ARG A 341 -15.22 0.02 23.75
CA ARG A 341 -15.15 0.94 24.91
C ARG A 341 -14.99 2.42 24.52
N LYS A 342 -14.51 2.70 23.31
CA LYS A 342 -14.27 4.07 22.82
C LYS A 342 -15.52 4.71 22.20
N VAL A 343 -16.61 3.95 22.03
CA VAL A 343 -17.82 4.36 21.31
C VAL A 343 -19.06 4.09 22.19
N PRO A 344 -20.08 4.95 22.17
CA PRO A 344 -21.33 4.70 22.89
C PRO A 344 -22.16 3.61 22.18
N ILE A 345 -22.30 2.44 22.80
CA ILE A 345 -22.93 1.25 22.20
C ILE A 345 -24.27 0.93 22.90
N ALA A 346 -25.23 0.45 22.11
CA ALA A 346 -26.53 -0.01 22.59
C ALA A 346 -26.46 -1.45 23.15
N PRO A 347 -27.35 -1.82 24.10
CA PRO A 347 -27.28 -3.11 24.79
C PRO A 347 -27.64 -4.33 23.92
N ASP A 348 -28.12 -4.13 22.70
CA ASP A 348 -28.44 -5.17 21.73
C ASP A 348 -27.21 -5.73 20.98
N VAL A 349 -26.04 -5.07 21.11
CA VAL A 349 -24.82 -5.46 20.40
C VAL A 349 -24.16 -6.67 21.05
N ASP A 350 -24.07 -7.76 20.29
CA ASP A 350 -23.35 -8.97 20.67
C ASP A 350 -22.02 -9.08 19.90
N ALA A 351 -20.92 -8.86 20.62
CA ALA A 351 -19.57 -8.95 20.07
C ALA A 351 -19.22 -10.35 19.55
N MET A 352 -19.81 -11.42 20.11
CA MET A 352 -19.54 -12.80 19.69
C MET A 352 -20.15 -13.09 18.31
N ILE A 353 -21.35 -12.56 18.03
CA ILE A 353 -21.98 -12.67 16.71
C ILE A 353 -21.15 -11.92 15.66
N LEU A 354 -20.68 -10.72 15.98
CA LEU A 354 -19.82 -9.94 15.09
C LEU A 354 -18.47 -10.64 14.85
N ALA A 355 -17.85 -11.20 15.89
CA ALA A 355 -16.58 -11.93 15.78
C ALA A 355 -16.69 -13.15 14.86
N ARG A 356 -17.82 -13.88 14.90
CA ARG A 356 -18.12 -14.97 13.97
C ARG A 356 -18.34 -14.47 12.54
N GLY A 357 -18.94 -13.29 12.39
CA GLY A 357 -19.19 -12.65 11.09
C GLY A 357 -17.98 -12.01 10.42
N CYS A 358 -16.85 -11.93 11.13
CA CYS A 358 -15.62 -11.34 10.64
C CYS A 358 -14.48 -12.38 10.54
N PRO A 359 -14.65 -13.50 9.82
CA PRO A 359 -13.60 -14.49 9.69
C PRO A 359 -12.38 -13.89 8.95
N GLY A 360 -11.19 -14.15 9.49
CA GLY A 360 -9.92 -13.67 8.91
C GLY A 360 -9.64 -12.18 9.09
N PHE A 361 -10.51 -11.42 9.78
CA PHE A 361 -10.26 -10.01 10.07
C PHE A 361 -9.06 -9.85 11.01
N ALA A 362 -8.14 -8.96 10.67
CA ALA A 362 -7.08 -8.56 11.57
C ALA A 362 -7.60 -7.56 12.62
N GLY A 363 -6.81 -7.29 13.67
CA GLY A 363 -7.20 -6.33 14.71
C GLY A 363 -7.48 -4.93 14.16
N ALA A 364 -6.71 -4.49 13.14
CA ALA A 364 -6.95 -3.23 12.44
C ALA A 364 -8.29 -3.22 11.67
N ASP A 365 -8.69 -4.33 11.07
CA ASP A 365 -9.98 -4.44 10.36
C ASP A 365 -11.16 -4.35 11.34
N LEU A 366 -11.03 -4.97 12.52
CA LEU A 366 -12.02 -4.87 13.59
C LEU A 366 -12.12 -3.45 14.17
N ALA A 367 -10.97 -2.77 14.31
CA ALA A 367 -10.96 -1.36 14.70
C ALA A 367 -11.70 -0.49 13.66
N ASN A 368 -11.48 -0.77 12.37
CA ASN A 368 -12.17 -0.09 11.28
C ASN A 368 -13.67 -0.42 11.26
N LEU A 369 -14.07 -1.66 11.57
CA LEU A 369 -15.48 -2.06 11.70
C LEU A 369 -16.22 -1.22 12.74
N VAL A 370 -15.64 -1.06 13.93
CA VAL A 370 -16.22 -0.23 15.00
C VAL A 370 -16.33 1.24 14.57
N ASN A 371 -15.31 1.75 13.88
CA ASN A 371 -15.33 3.12 13.36
C ASN A 371 -16.40 3.32 12.29
N GLU A 372 -16.55 2.39 11.35
CA GLU A 372 -17.58 2.43 10.31
C GLU A 372 -18.99 2.32 10.89
N ALA A 373 -19.20 1.49 11.92
CA ALA A 373 -20.47 1.39 12.63
C ALA A 373 -20.83 2.74 13.28
N ALA A 374 -19.86 3.39 13.95
CA ALA A 374 -20.07 4.72 14.50
C ALA A 374 -20.40 5.78 13.44
N LEU A 375 -19.80 5.70 12.25
CA LEU A 375 -20.12 6.59 11.12
C LEU A 375 -21.53 6.35 10.57
N PHE A 376 -22.01 5.10 10.54
CA PHE A 376 -23.40 4.79 10.18
C PHE A 376 -24.39 5.35 11.19
N ALA A 377 -24.13 5.16 12.48
CA ALA A 377 -24.95 5.71 13.56
C ALA A 377 -25.00 7.25 13.49
N ALA A 378 -23.84 7.89 13.29
CA ALA A 378 -23.75 9.34 13.14
C ALA A 378 -24.54 9.85 11.92
N ARG A 379 -24.45 9.17 10.77
CA ARG A 379 -25.24 9.50 9.57
C ARG A 379 -26.74 9.37 9.81
N GLY A 380 -27.15 8.41 10.64
CA GLY A 380 -28.54 8.23 11.08
C GLY A 380 -28.98 9.19 12.18
N ASN A 381 -28.10 10.11 12.64
CA ASN A 381 -28.31 10.95 13.82
C ASN A 381 -28.69 10.16 15.09
N LYS A 382 -28.18 8.92 15.23
CA LYS A 382 -28.37 8.08 16.41
C LYS A 382 -27.43 8.53 17.53
N ARG A 383 -27.85 8.33 18.79
CA ARG A 383 -27.03 8.61 19.99
C ARG A 383 -26.15 7.43 20.41
N LEU A 384 -26.62 6.21 20.13
CA LEU A 384 -25.94 4.95 20.43
C LEU A 384 -25.75 4.19 19.12
N VAL A 385 -24.67 3.43 19.03
CA VAL A 385 -24.42 2.49 17.92
C VAL A 385 -25.10 1.16 18.24
N ASP A 386 -26.02 0.72 17.38
CA ASP A 386 -26.78 -0.52 17.54
C ASP A 386 -26.23 -1.68 16.70
N MET A 387 -26.80 -2.88 16.87
CA MET A 387 -26.33 -4.07 16.15
C MET A 387 -26.53 -3.94 14.63
N GLU A 388 -27.55 -3.20 14.20
CA GLU A 388 -27.82 -2.94 12.78
C GLU A 388 -26.69 -2.11 12.15
N ASP A 389 -26.20 -1.08 12.85
CA ASP A 389 -25.08 -0.27 12.37
C ASP A 389 -23.79 -1.09 12.21
N PHE A 390 -23.53 -2.03 13.14
CA PHE A 390 -22.41 -2.97 13.03
C PHE A 390 -22.57 -3.95 11.86
N GLU A 391 -23.76 -4.51 11.66
CA GLU A 391 -24.06 -5.38 10.53
C GLU A 391 -23.88 -4.65 9.19
N ARG A 392 -24.34 -3.39 9.10
CA ARG A 392 -24.17 -2.56 7.91
C ARG A 392 -22.71 -2.19 7.65
N ALA A 393 -21.95 -1.92 8.71
CA ALA A 393 -20.51 -1.67 8.63
C ALA A 393 -19.75 -2.90 8.13
N LYS A 394 -20.08 -4.08 8.67
CA LYS A 394 -19.53 -5.36 8.24
C LYS A 394 -19.82 -5.62 6.77
N ASP A 395 -21.07 -5.47 6.35
CA ASP A 395 -21.47 -5.65 4.95
C ASP A 395 -20.70 -4.69 4.02
N LYS A 396 -20.50 -3.42 4.44
CA LYS A 396 -19.73 -2.43 3.67
C LYS A 396 -18.26 -2.83 3.53
N ILE A 397 -17.62 -3.32 4.59
CA ILE A 397 -16.21 -3.71 4.58
C ILE A 397 -16.00 -4.95 3.72
N MET A 398 -16.88 -5.96 3.84
CA MET A 398 -16.73 -7.24 3.14
C MET A 398 -17.14 -7.16 1.67
N MET A 399 -18.24 -6.47 1.36
CA MET A 399 -18.87 -6.52 0.03
C MET A 399 -18.77 -5.18 -0.73
N GLY A 400 -18.38 -4.10 -0.05
CA GLY A 400 -18.40 -2.75 -0.58
C GLY A 400 -19.70 -2.00 -0.29
N ALA A 401 -19.76 -0.75 -0.73
CA ALA A 401 -20.90 0.13 -0.48
C ALA A 401 -22.18 -0.37 -1.19
N GLU A 402 -23.31 -0.14 -0.52
CA GLU A 402 -24.66 -0.38 -1.03
C GLU A 402 -24.94 0.51 -2.26
N ARG A 403 -25.42 -0.08 -3.36
CA ARG A 403 -25.66 0.63 -4.62
C ARG A 403 -27.11 1.12 -4.74
N ARG A 404 -27.50 2.09 -3.91
CA ARG A 404 -28.86 2.66 -3.87
C ARG A 404 -29.38 3.26 -5.17
N SER A 405 -28.48 3.71 -6.04
CA SER A 405 -28.85 4.30 -7.33
C SER A 405 -29.08 3.27 -8.44
N MET A 406 -28.75 2.00 -8.21
CA MET A 406 -28.93 0.95 -9.20
C MET A 406 -30.36 0.44 -9.14
N VAL A 407 -31.17 0.80 -10.13
CA VAL A 407 -32.51 0.25 -10.30
C VAL A 407 -32.37 -1.11 -10.99
N MET A 408 -32.63 -2.18 -10.26
CA MET A 408 -32.67 -3.53 -10.84
C MET A 408 -34.05 -3.80 -11.44
N PRO A 409 -34.14 -4.28 -12.69
CA PRO A 409 -35.39 -4.80 -13.25
C PRO A 409 -36.01 -5.86 -12.33
N GLU A 410 -37.34 -5.92 -12.26
CA GLU A 410 -38.03 -6.88 -11.38
C GLU A 410 -37.67 -8.34 -11.70
N GLU A 411 -37.45 -8.65 -12.97
CA GLU A 411 -37.02 -9.98 -13.41
C GLU A 411 -35.62 -10.35 -12.88
N GLU A 412 -34.66 -9.41 -12.92
CA GLU A 412 -33.32 -9.61 -12.35
C GLU A 412 -33.40 -9.74 -10.83
N ARG A 413 -34.19 -8.90 -10.16
CA ARG A 413 -34.41 -8.96 -8.71
C ARG A 413 -35.03 -10.30 -8.30
N ARG A 414 -35.99 -10.81 -9.07
CA ARG A 414 -36.60 -12.13 -8.87
C ARG A 414 -35.60 -13.26 -9.11
N ASN A 415 -34.77 -13.15 -10.15
CA ASN A 415 -33.72 -14.12 -10.40
C ASN A 415 -32.72 -14.18 -9.24
N THR A 416 -32.27 -13.03 -8.73
CA THR A 416 -31.39 -12.95 -7.56
C THR A 416 -32.08 -13.54 -6.32
N ALA A 417 -33.36 -13.28 -6.08
CA ALA A 417 -34.09 -13.86 -4.96
C ALA A 417 -34.15 -15.40 -5.01
N PHE A 418 -34.38 -15.99 -6.19
CA PHE A 418 -34.32 -17.45 -6.36
C PHE A 418 -32.91 -17.98 -6.17
N HIS A 419 -31.91 -17.30 -6.74
CA HIS A 419 -30.50 -17.66 -6.62
C HIS A 419 -30.07 -17.75 -5.14
N GLU A 420 -30.32 -16.70 -4.37
CA GLU A 420 -29.96 -16.68 -2.94
C GLU A 420 -30.78 -17.66 -2.10
N SER A 421 -32.08 -17.82 -2.41
CA SER A 421 -32.92 -18.84 -1.78
C SER A 421 -32.39 -20.25 -2.04
N GLY A 422 -31.84 -20.50 -3.24
CA GLY A 422 -31.21 -21.77 -3.61
C GLY A 422 -30.03 -22.12 -2.71
N HIS A 423 -29.11 -21.17 -2.50
CA HIS A 423 -28.00 -21.36 -1.56
C HIS A 423 -28.48 -21.60 -0.13
N ALA A 424 -29.43 -20.81 0.35
CA ALA A 424 -29.92 -20.87 1.72
C ALA A 424 -30.63 -22.20 2.04
N VAL A 425 -31.50 -22.68 1.14
CA VAL A 425 -32.22 -23.95 1.33
C VAL A 425 -31.27 -25.13 1.28
N VAL A 426 -30.37 -25.21 0.30
CA VAL A 426 -29.38 -26.30 0.24
C VAL A 426 -28.51 -26.30 1.50
N ALA A 427 -28.07 -25.13 1.95
CA ALA A 427 -27.27 -25.01 3.18
C ALA A 427 -28.02 -25.49 4.42
N LYS A 428 -29.33 -25.26 4.53
CA LYS A 428 -30.16 -25.71 5.66
C LYS A 428 -30.54 -27.19 5.61
N CYS A 429 -30.55 -27.81 4.44
CA CYS A 429 -30.84 -29.24 4.29
C CYS A 429 -29.62 -30.12 4.58
N LEU A 430 -28.41 -29.57 4.51
CA LEU A 430 -27.16 -30.27 4.75
C LEU A 430 -26.74 -30.20 6.23
N THR A 431 -25.97 -31.19 6.68
CA THR A 431 -25.69 -31.41 8.12
C THR A 431 -24.39 -30.80 8.62
N LYS A 432 -23.41 -30.60 7.73
CA LYS A 432 -22.05 -30.14 8.08
C LYS A 432 -21.73 -28.76 7.51
N THR A 433 -22.69 -28.09 6.90
CA THR A 433 -22.64 -26.69 6.46
C THR A 433 -22.66 -25.74 7.65
N ASP A 434 -22.09 -24.55 7.46
CA ASP A 434 -22.19 -23.51 8.48
C ASP A 434 -23.61 -22.91 8.49
N PRO A 435 -24.16 -22.56 9.68
CA PRO A 435 -25.50 -22.01 9.78
C PRO A 435 -25.70 -20.73 8.95
N VAL A 436 -26.79 -20.69 8.18
CA VAL A 436 -27.20 -19.48 7.46
C VAL A 436 -27.66 -18.43 8.48
N HIS A 437 -27.05 -17.25 8.40
CA HIS A 437 -27.27 -16.14 9.31
C HIS A 437 -28.17 -15.04 8.71
N LYS A 438 -27.95 -14.70 7.44
CA LYS A 438 -28.66 -13.62 6.75
C LYS A 438 -28.66 -13.87 5.25
N VAL A 439 -29.76 -13.58 4.59
CA VAL A 439 -29.87 -13.60 3.12
C VAL A 439 -30.39 -12.26 2.66
N THR A 440 -29.76 -11.64 1.66
CA THR A 440 -30.15 -10.34 1.13
C THR A 440 -30.04 -10.31 -0.39
N ILE A 441 -30.98 -9.59 -1.03
CA ILE A 441 -30.98 -9.30 -2.47
C ILE A 441 -30.61 -7.84 -2.76
N ILE A 442 -30.06 -7.14 -1.76
CA ILE A 442 -29.63 -5.75 -1.90
C ILE A 442 -28.23 -5.72 -2.53
N PRO A 443 -28.05 -5.04 -3.69
CA PRO A 443 -26.79 -5.04 -4.40
C PRO A 443 -25.69 -4.28 -3.65
N ARG A 444 -24.53 -4.92 -3.49
CA ARG A 444 -23.36 -4.38 -2.78
C ARG A 444 -22.08 -4.65 -3.57
N GLY A 445 -21.33 -3.58 -3.85
CA GLY A 445 -20.10 -3.66 -4.65
C GLY A 445 -20.32 -4.40 -5.99
N ARG A 446 -19.77 -5.61 -6.10
CA ARG A 446 -19.90 -6.49 -7.29
C ARG A 446 -20.99 -7.57 -7.15
N ALA A 447 -21.54 -7.78 -5.96
CA ALA A 447 -22.55 -8.80 -5.70
C ALA A 447 -23.97 -8.20 -5.84
N LEU A 448 -24.89 -8.96 -6.44
CA LEU A 448 -26.31 -8.59 -6.57
C LEU A 448 -27.14 -9.07 -5.37
N GLY A 449 -26.75 -10.19 -4.76
CA GLY A 449 -27.29 -10.74 -3.53
C GLY A 449 -26.19 -11.50 -2.78
N VAL A 450 -26.49 -11.91 -1.56
CA VAL A 450 -25.60 -12.80 -0.79
C VAL A 450 -26.35 -13.60 0.26
N THR A 451 -25.93 -14.86 0.40
CA THR A 451 -26.29 -15.77 1.48
C THR A 451 -25.12 -15.88 2.45
N MET A 452 -25.25 -15.27 3.62
CA MET A 452 -24.20 -15.24 4.63
C MET A 452 -24.33 -16.43 5.58
N GLN A 453 -23.27 -17.23 5.67
CA GLN A 453 -23.11 -18.30 6.65
C GLN A 453 -22.13 -17.87 7.75
N LEU A 454 -22.43 -18.21 9.00
CA LEU A 454 -21.58 -17.92 10.15
C LEU A 454 -21.02 -19.21 10.75
N PRO A 455 -19.70 -19.42 10.73
CA PRO A 455 -19.09 -20.53 11.45
C PRO A 455 -19.36 -20.45 12.95
N GLU A 456 -19.73 -21.57 13.56
CA GLU A 456 -19.92 -21.63 15.02
C GLU A 456 -18.59 -21.61 15.79
N GLN A 457 -17.54 -22.15 15.16
CA GLN A 457 -16.22 -22.42 15.73
C GLN A 457 -15.15 -22.20 14.65
N ASP A 458 -13.95 -21.76 15.03
CA ASP A 458 -12.80 -21.75 14.13
C ASP A 458 -12.33 -23.18 13.90
N ARG A 459 -12.13 -23.54 12.64
CA ARG A 459 -11.72 -24.89 12.24
C ARG A 459 -10.37 -24.82 11.54
N TYR A 460 -9.40 -25.56 12.08
CA TYR A 460 -8.09 -25.70 11.46
C TYR A 460 -8.04 -26.85 10.44
N SER A 461 -8.95 -27.82 10.55
CA SER A 461 -9.07 -28.94 9.62
C SER A 461 -10.52 -29.08 9.13
N GLN A 462 -10.67 -29.48 7.87
CA GLN A 462 -11.96 -29.74 7.24
C GLN A 462 -12.03 -31.19 6.77
N ASP A 463 -13.16 -31.83 7.03
CA ASP A 463 -13.43 -33.18 6.57
C ASP A 463 -13.97 -33.18 5.14
N ARG A 464 -13.74 -34.30 4.43
CA ARG A 464 -14.16 -34.47 3.03
C ARG A 464 -15.64 -34.20 2.83
N GLU A 465 -16.49 -34.67 3.74
CA GLU A 465 -17.95 -34.51 3.61
C GLU A 465 -18.37 -33.04 3.68
N ARG A 466 -17.80 -32.25 4.59
CA ARG A 466 -18.06 -30.81 4.64
C ARG A 466 -17.66 -30.11 3.35
N LEU A 467 -16.48 -30.41 2.81
CA LEU A 467 -16.02 -29.84 1.54
C LEU A 467 -16.98 -30.16 0.39
N LEU A 468 -17.45 -31.41 0.31
CA LEU A 468 -18.46 -31.83 -0.67
C LEU A 468 -19.78 -31.07 -0.47
N GLN A 469 -20.23 -30.92 0.77
CA GLN A 469 -21.44 -30.16 1.09
C GLN A 469 -21.30 -28.67 0.76
N THR A 470 -20.12 -28.07 0.97
CA THR A 470 -19.83 -26.70 0.55
C THR A 470 -19.94 -26.55 -0.97
N ILE A 471 -19.42 -27.51 -1.74
CA ILE A 471 -19.59 -27.54 -3.21
C ILE A 471 -21.08 -27.62 -3.57
N ALA A 472 -21.86 -28.47 -2.89
CA ALA A 472 -23.30 -28.58 -3.14
C ALA A 472 -24.03 -27.25 -2.87
N VAL A 473 -23.69 -26.54 -1.79
CA VAL A 473 -24.25 -25.20 -1.50
C VAL A 473 -23.91 -24.21 -2.62
N LEU A 474 -22.68 -24.19 -3.12
CA LEU A 474 -22.26 -23.30 -4.21
C LEU A 474 -23.07 -23.52 -5.50
N PHE A 475 -23.55 -24.73 -5.77
CA PHE A 475 -24.42 -24.99 -6.92
C PHE A 475 -25.89 -24.62 -6.71
N GLY A 476 -26.31 -24.37 -5.47
CA GLY A 476 -27.70 -24.06 -5.12
C GLY A 476 -28.27 -22.88 -5.91
N GLY A 477 -27.49 -21.80 -6.06
CA GLY A 477 -27.93 -20.61 -6.80
C GLY A 477 -28.23 -20.87 -8.27
N ARG A 478 -27.26 -21.43 -9.01
CA ARG A 478 -27.46 -21.82 -10.42
C ARG A 478 -28.68 -22.72 -10.60
N ILE A 479 -28.83 -23.75 -9.76
CA ILE A 479 -29.88 -24.74 -9.94
C ILE A 479 -31.26 -24.12 -9.66
N ALA A 480 -31.36 -23.20 -8.70
CA ALA A 480 -32.59 -22.47 -8.48
C ALA A 480 -33.00 -21.62 -9.70
N GLU A 481 -32.04 -20.96 -10.38
CA GLU A 481 -32.33 -20.26 -11.64
C GLU A 481 -32.89 -21.21 -12.70
N GLU A 482 -32.29 -22.39 -12.86
CA GLU A 482 -32.74 -23.39 -13.82
C GLU A 482 -34.14 -23.94 -13.51
N LEU A 483 -34.43 -24.26 -12.25
CA LEU A 483 -35.67 -24.92 -11.84
C LEU A 483 -36.89 -23.99 -11.80
N PHE A 484 -36.69 -22.72 -11.42
CA PHE A 484 -37.78 -21.78 -11.16
C PHE A 484 -37.90 -20.70 -12.23
N MET A 485 -36.78 -20.26 -12.80
CA MET A 485 -36.75 -19.21 -13.83
C MET A 485 -36.51 -19.77 -15.24
N ASN A 486 -36.18 -21.06 -15.38
CA ASN A 486 -35.86 -21.72 -16.67
C ASN A 486 -34.76 -20.98 -17.48
N GLN A 487 -33.78 -20.39 -16.79
CA GLN A 487 -32.70 -19.62 -17.41
C GLN A 487 -31.36 -19.89 -16.73
N MET A 488 -30.27 -19.60 -17.45
CA MET A 488 -28.90 -19.65 -16.93
C MET A 488 -28.28 -18.26 -17.03
N THR A 489 -27.99 -17.62 -15.90
CA THR A 489 -27.37 -16.30 -15.87
C THR A 489 -25.85 -16.34 -15.69
N THR A 490 -25.17 -15.21 -15.83
CA THR A 490 -23.72 -15.08 -15.53
C THR A 490 -23.42 -14.89 -14.04
N GLY A 491 -24.46 -14.72 -13.20
CA GLY A 491 -24.33 -14.44 -11.76
C GLY A 491 -23.62 -15.55 -10.99
N ALA A 492 -23.84 -16.81 -11.37
CA ALA A 492 -23.23 -17.99 -10.72
C ALA A 492 -21.73 -18.20 -10.99
N SER A 493 -21.08 -17.35 -11.80
CA SER A 493 -19.69 -17.55 -12.25
C SER A 493 -18.69 -17.72 -11.10
N ASN A 494 -18.84 -16.91 -10.04
CA ASN A 494 -18.00 -17.01 -8.85
C ASN A 494 -18.21 -18.32 -8.09
N ASP A 495 -19.43 -18.85 -8.04
CA ASP A 495 -19.74 -20.10 -7.36
C ASP A 495 -19.12 -21.30 -8.08
N PHE A 496 -19.18 -21.31 -9.41
CA PHE A 496 -18.49 -22.30 -10.23
C PHE A 496 -16.98 -22.25 -10.06
N GLN A 497 -16.39 -21.05 -10.02
CA GLN A 497 -14.96 -20.90 -9.80
C GLN A 497 -14.56 -21.47 -8.45
N ARG A 498 -15.25 -21.07 -7.37
CA ARG A 498 -14.98 -21.56 -6.01
C ARG A 498 -15.20 -23.06 -5.87
N ALA A 499 -16.26 -23.60 -6.45
CA ALA A 499 -16.55 -25.03 -6.43
C ALA A 499 -15.46 -25.83 -7.15
N THR A 500 -15.03 -25.35 -8.32
CA THR A 500 -13.98 -25.98 -9.12
C THR A 500 -12.63 -25.92 -8.40
N ASP A 501 -12.27 -24.79 -7.80
CA ASP A 501 -11.02 -24.63 -7.06
C ASP A 501 -11.00 -25.53 -5.82
N LEU A 502 -12.12 -25.64 -5.10
CA LEU A 502 -12.23 -26.51 -3.94
C LEU A 502 -12.10 -27.98 -4.34
N ALA A 503 -12.82 -28.41 -5.37
CA ALA A 503 -12.71 -29.77 -5.91
C ALA A 503 -11.29 -30.06 -6.42
N ARG A 504 -10.63 -29.10 -7.06
CA ARG A 504 -9.24 -29.24 -7.51
C ARG A 504 -8.31 -29.47 -6.33
N ARG A 505 -8.38 -28.66 -5.27
CA ARG A 505 -7.54 -28.82 -4.06
C ARG A 505 -7.79 -30.14 -3.33
N MET A 506 -9.05 -30.57 -3.25
CA MET A 506 -9.41 -31.89 -2.73
C MET A 506 -8.68 -33.01 -3.45
N VAL A 507 -8.58 -32.92 -4.77
CA VAL A 507 -7.97 -33.95 -5.62
C VAL A 507 -6.44 -33.83 -5.65
N THR A 508 -5.89 -32.62 -5.76
CA THR A 508 -4.46 -32.42 -6.04
C THR A 508 -3.59 -32.17 -4.81
N GLN A 509 -4.14 -31.63 -3.72
CA GLN A 509 -3.36 -31.22 -2.54
C GLN A 509 -3.70 -32.05 -1.31
N TRP A 510 -4.99 -32.34 -1.08
CA TRP A 510 -5.45 -32.98 0.15
C TRP A 510 -5.63 -34.49 0.05
N GLY A 511 -5.43 -35.08 -1.13
CA GLY A 511 -5.52 -36.54 -1.32
C GLY A 511 -6.91 -37.12 -1.02
N MET A 512 -7.99 -36.35 -1.25
CA MET A 512 -9.37 -36.72 -0.92
C MET A 512 -10.11 -37.45 -2.06
N SER A 513 -9.36 -37.98 -3.03
CA SER A 513 -9.87 -38.81 -4.12
C SER A 513 -9.57 -40.28 -3.89
N ASP A 514 -10.61 -41.12 -3.97
CA ASP A 514 -10.49 -42.58 -3.86
C ASP A 514 -9.75 -43.18 -5.07
N ASN A 515 -9.84 -42.53 -6.24
CA ASN A 515 -9.28 -43.00 -7.50
C ASN A 515 -7.79 -42.69 -7.66
N LEU A 516 -7.33 -41.55 -7.12
CA LEU A 516 -5.94 -41.11 -7.20
C LEU A 516 -5.15 -41.48 -5.95
N GLY A 517 -5.80 -41.58 -4.79
CA GLY A 517 -5.15 -41.91 -3.52
C GLY A 517 -4.43 -40.72 -2.87
N PRO A 518 -3.73 -40.96 -1.75
CA PRO A 518 -3.15 -39.91 -0.91
C PRO A 518 -1.78 -39.45 -1.44
N MET A 519 -1.77 -38.75 -2.57
CA MET A 519 -0.57 -38.15 -3.15
C MET A 519 -0.80 -36.67 -3.50
N VAL A 520 0.23 -35.84 -3.35
CA VAL A 520 0.22 -34.45 -3.80
C VAL A 520 0.57 -34.42 -5.28
N TYR A 521 -0.38 -33.97 -6.10
CA TYR A 521 -0.25 -33.87 -7.55
C TYR A 521 0.14 -32.46 -8.02
N GLY A 522 -0.18 -31.42 -7.26
CA GLY A 522 0.13 -30.02 -7.60
C GLY A 522 0.90 -29.30 -6.50
N GLU A 523 1.77 -28.37 -6.89
CA GLU A 523 2.45 -27.47 -5.95
C GLU A 523 1.47 -26.39 -5.42
N GLU A 524 1.73 -25.87 -4.23
CA GLU A 524 1.01 -24.72 -3.69
C GLU A 524 1.31 -23.48 -4.54
N GLU A 525 0.26 -22.78 -4.98
CA GLU A 525 0.37 -21.44 -5.55
C GLU A 525 0.74 -20.43 -4.44
N GLY A 526 1.98 -20.50 -3.93
CA GLY A 526 2.54 -19.43 -3.10
C GLY A 526 2.80 -18.16 -3.94
N GLU A 527 3.00 -17.00 -3.31
CA GLU A 527 3.36 -15.77 -4.04
C GLU A 527 4.64 -15.97 -4.87
N VAL A 528 4.43 -16.17 -6.17
CA VAL A 528 5.46 -16.50 -7.14
C VAL A 528 6.35 -15.27 -7.35
N PHE A 529 7.56 -15.32 -6.81
CA PHE A 529 8.60 -14.32 -7.05
C PHE A 529 8.97 -14.29 -8.54
N LEU A 530 8.89 -13.11 -9.16
CA LEU A 530 9.14 -12.82 -10.58
C LEU A 530 10.51 -13.26 -11.13
N GLY A 531 11.44 -13.72 -10.29
CA GLY A 531 12.77 -14.17 -10.69
C GLY A 531 12.98 -15.70 -10.74
N ARG A 532 12.04 -16.51 -10.24
CA ARG A 532 12.13 -17.99 -10.25
C ARG A 532 11.07 -18.67 -11.14
N SER A 533 10.26 -17.88 -11.81
CA SER A 533 8.95 -18.28 -12.34
C SER A 533 8.90 -18.70 -13.81
N VAL A 534 10.02 -18.70 -14.54
CA VAL A 534 9.98 -19.06 -15.96
C VAL A 534 9.89 -20.58 -16.17
N THR A 535 10.12 -21.39 -15.13
CA THR A 535 10.10 -22.86 -15.22
C THR A 535 9.40 -23.50 -14.03
N THR A 536 8.10 -23.22 -13.82
CA THR A 536 7.25 -24.17 -13.09
C THR A 536 7.07 -25.40 -13.97
N HIS A 537 7.94 -26.39 -13.79
CA HIS A 537 7.77 -27.69 -14.42
C HIS A 537 6.48 -28.31 -13.87
N LYS A 538 5.51 -28.57 -14.74
CA LYS A 538 4.39 -29.46 -14.39
C LYS A 538 5.00 -30.82 -14.06
N ASN A 539 5.14 -31.15 -12.79
CA ASN A 539 5.66 -32.44 -12.31
C ASN A 539 4.67 -33.62 -12.57
N MET A 540 3.77 -33.49 -13.55
CA MET A 540 2.69 -34.43 -13.84
C MET A 540 2.68 -34.82 -15.31
N SER A 541 2.47 -36.12 -15.59
CA SER A 541 2.19 -36.59 -16.94
C SER A 541 0.80 -36.15 -17.39
N GLU A 542 0.60 -36.01 -18.71
CA GLU A 542 -0.71 -35.69 -19.30
C GLU A 542 -1.78 -36.72 -18.92
N ALA A 543 -1.41 -38.01 -18.86
CA ALA A 543 -2.32 -39.07 -18.45
C ALA A 543 -2.82 -38.88 -17.00
N THR A 544 -1.97 -38.39 -16.10
CA THR A 544 -2.39 -38.08 -14.72
C THR A 544 -3.26 -36.83 -14.67
N LEU A 545 -2.96 -35.80 -15.48
CA LEU A 545 -3.79 -34.60 -15.58
C LEU A 545 -5.21 -34.93 -16.06
N GLN A 546 -5.34 -35.78 -17.09
CA GLN A 546 -6.65 -36.24 -17.57
C GLN A 546 -7.45 -36.97 -16.47
N LYS A 547 -6.78 -37.79 -15.64
CA LYS A 547 -7.42 -38.46 -14.50
C LYS A 547 -7.85 -37.46 -13.42
N VAL A 548 -7.03 -36.45 -13.13
CA VAL A 548 -7.38 -35.38 -12.19
C VAL A 548 -8.61 -34.62 -12.69
N ASP A 549 -8.65 -34.20 -13.95
CA ASP A 549 -9.78 -33.44 -14.50
C ASP A 549 -11.06 -34.28 -14.53
N ALA A 550 -10.96 -35.57 -14.84
CA ALA A 550 -12.10 -36.49 -14.79
C ALA A 550 -12.64 -36.65 -13.36
N GLU A 551 -11.76 -36.73 -12.36
CA GLU A 551 -12.14 -36.84 -10.96
C GLU A 551 -12.78 -35.55 -10.42
N ILE A 552 -12.24 -34.38 -10.79
CA ILE A 552 -12.84 -33.09 -10.47
C ILE A 552 -14.25 -33.01 -11.04
N ARG A 553 -14.43 -33.33 -12.33
CA ARG A 553 -15.76 -33.36 -12.97
C ARG A 553 -16.72 -34.29 -12.24
N ARG A 554 -16.28 -35.50 -11.89
CA ARG A 554 -17.09 -36.47 -11.13
C ARG A 554 -17.58 -35.90 -9.81
N ILE A 555 -16.71 -35.22 -9.05
CA ILE A 555 -17.09 -34.59 -7.78
C ILE A 555 -18.15 -33.50 -8.02
N LEU A 556 -17.90 -32.60 -8.98
CA LEU A 556 -18.81 -31.50 -9.28
C LEU A 556 -20.19 -32.01 -9.73
N ASP A 557 -20.24 -32.97 -10.66
CA ASP A 557 -21.49 -33.54 -11.17
C ASP A 557 -22.32 -34.21 -10.07
N GLN A 558 -21.66 -34.93 -9.16
CA GLN A 558 -22.33 -35.57 -8.02
C GLN A 558 -22.94 -34.55 -7.06
N GLN A 559 -22.20 -33.49 -6.73
CA GLN A 559 -22.71 -32.44 -5.84
C GLN A 559 -23.79 -31.59 -6.51
N TYR A 560 -23.69 -31.36 -7.82
CA TYR A 560 -24.73 -30.69 -8.62
C TYR A 560 -26.04 -31.48 -8.60
N ALA A 561 -25.96 -32.79 -8.82
CA ALA A 561 -27.14 -33.68 -8.77
C ALA A 561 -27.76 -33.75 -7.37
N LEU A 562 -26.93 -33.76 -6.31
CA LEU A 562 -27.41 -33.71 -4.94
C LEU A 562 -28.15 -32.39 -4.64
N ALA A 563 -27.55 -31.25 -4.96
CA ALA A 563 -28.14 -29.94 -4.75
C ALA A 563 -29.47 -29.80 -5.52
N ARG A 564 -29.53 -30.30 -6.76
CA ARG A 564 -30.77 -30.34 -7.56
C ARG A 564 -31.87 -31.13 -6.89
N ARG A 565 -31.57 -32.35 -6.42
CA ARG A 565 -32.55 -33.17 -5.70
C ARG A 565 -33.09 -32.44 -4.46
N LEU A 566 -32.20 -31.84 -3.66
CA LEU A 566 -32.60 -31.11 -2.45
C LEU A 566 -33.53 -29.93 -2.76
N LEU A 567 -33.28 -29.19 -3.84
CA LEU A 567 -34.12 -28.07 -4.25
C LEU A 567 -35.47 -28.54 -4.83
N GLU A 568 -35.48 -29.64 -5.59
CA GLU A 568 -36.71 -30.25 -6.11
C GLU A 568 -37.61 -30.78 -4.97
N GLU A 569 -37.02 -31.42 -3.95
CA GLU A 569 -37.73 -31.94 -2.77
C GLU A 569 -38.26 -30.84 -1.84
N ASN A 570 -37.66 -29.64 -1.86
CA ASN A 570 -38.00 -28.51 -0.99
C ASN A 570 -38.52 -27.30 -1.79
N ARG A 571 -39.21 -27.55 -2.90
CA ARG A 571 -39.67 -26.53 -3.84
C ARG A 571 -40.53 -25.44 -3.18
N ASP A 572 -41.43 -25.86 -2.30
CA ASP A 572 -42.31 -25.01 -1.50
C ASP A 572 -41.54 -24.02 -0.63
N LYS A 573 -40.46 -24.46 0.01
CA LYS A 573 -39.62 -23.62 0.87
C LYS A 573 -38.83 -22.59 0.06
N VAL A 574 -38.34 -22.96 -1.13
CA VAL A 574 -37.62 -22.03 -2.02
C VAL A 574 -38.56 -20.91 -2.50
N GLU A 575 -39.78 -21.26 -2.89
CA GLU A 575 -40.78 -20.28 -3.33
C GLU A 575 -41.20 -19.35 -2.16
N ALA A 576 -41.43 -19.90 -0.97
CA ALA A 576 -41.72 -19.11 0.23
C ALA A 576 -40.58 -18.16 0.62
N MET A 577 -39.33 -18.64 0.54
CA MET A 577 -38.14 -17.83 0.82
C MET A 577 -37.94 -16.71 -0.20
N THR A 578 -38.17 -17.01 -1.48
CA THR A 578 -38.10 -16.01 -2.56
C THR A 578 -39.17 -14.95 -2.38
N ALA A 579 -40.41 -15.33 -2.03
CA ALA A 579 -41.48 -14.39 -1.76
C ALA A 579 -41.13 -13.45 -0.59
N ALA A 580 -40.60 -14.01 0.51
CA ALA A 580 -40.15 -13.23 1.66
C ALA A 580 -39.01 -12.27 1.30
N LEU A 581 -38.03 -12.70 0.49
CA LEU A 581 -36.94 -11.85 0.01
C LEU A 581 -37.43 -10.73 -0.91
N LEU A 582 -38.44 -10.99 -1.75
CA LEU A 582 -39.02 -9.96 -2.59
C LEU A 582 -39.79 -8.92 -1.78
N GLU A 583 -40.40 -9.29 -0.66
CA GLU A 583 -41.12 -8.34 0.21
C GLU A 583 -40.17 -7.57 1.14
N LEU A 584 -39.23 -8.26 1.79
CA LEU A 584 -38.40 -7.71 2.87
C LEU A 584 -36.99 -7.30 2.43
N GLU A 585 -36.56 -7.69 1.23
CA GLU A 585 -35.22 -7.52 0.65
C GLU A 585 -34.06 -8.21 1.41
N THR A 586 -34.23 -8.42 2.72
CA THR A 586 -33.30 -9.09 3.62
C THR A 586 -34.08 -9.91 4.65
N ILE A 587 -33.65 -11.14 4.87
CA ILE A 587 -34.21 -12.05 5.89
C ILE A 587 -33.10 -12.56 6.82
N ASP A 588 -33.40 -12.66 8.11
CA ASP A 588 -32.49 -13.14 9.14
C ASP A 588 -32.62 -14.66 9.39
N ALA A 589 -31.70 -15.21 10.20
CA ALA A 589 -31.69 -16.63 10.54
C ALA A 589 -33.00 -17.12 11.16
N ASP A 590 -33.65 -16.28 11.97
CA ASP A 590 -34.91 -16.60 12.67
C ASP A 590 -36.04 -16.76 11.65
N GLN A 591 -36.16 -15.82 10.71
CA GLN A 591 -37.13 -15.86 9.61
C GLN A 591 -36.87 -17.04 8.67
N ILE A 592 -35.61 -17.33 8.35
CA ILE A 592 -35.22 -18.49 7.53
C ILE A 592 -35.65 -19.79 8.22
N ASN A 593 -35.43 -19.91 9.53
CA ASN A 593 -35.83 -21.10 10.29
C ASN A 593 -37.35 -21.27 10.33
N ASP A 594 -38.12 -20.18 10.44
CA ASP A 594 -39.58 -20.21 10.38
C ASP A 594 -40.06 -20.75 9.02
N ILE A 595 -39.49 -20.26 7.92
CA ILE A 595 -39.80 -20.72 6.54
C ILE A 595 -39.44 -22.19 6.36
N MET A 596 -38.26 -22.62 6.84
CA MET A 596 -37.84 -24.02 6.77
C MET A 596 -38.76 -24.96 7.58
N ALA A 597 -39.43 -24.44 8.62
CA ALA A 597 -40.44 -25.13 9.41
C ALA A 597 -41.87 -25.03 8.83
N GLY A 598 -42.05 -24.41 7.66
CA GLY A 598 -43.35 -24.25 7.00
C GLY A 598 -44.23 -23.16 7.63
N LYS A 599 -43.66 -22.23 8.40
CA LYS A 599 -44.36 -21.10 9.02
C LYS A 599 -44.13 -19.83 8.20
N ALA A 600 -45.06 -18.88 8.31
CA ALA A 600 -44.85 -17.54 7.76
C ALA A 600 -43.69 -16.84 8.48
N PRO A 601 -42.83 -16.09 7.76
CA PRO A 601 -41.73 -15.37 8.38
C PRO A 601 -42.27 -14.29 9.34
N ARG A 602 -41.65 -14.20 10.52
CA ARG A 602 -41.94 -13.12 11.48
C ARG A 602 -41.60 -11.74 10.89
N PRO A 603 -42.29 -10.66 11.32
CA PRO A 603 -41.94 -9.31 10.91
C PRO A 603 -40.52 -8.94 11.36
N PRO A 604 -39.82 -8.05 10.63
CA PRO A 604 -38.46 -7.64 10.98
C PRO A 604 -38.44 -6.99 12.37
N LYS A 605 -37.36 -7.24 13.13
CA LYS A 605 -37.15 -6.62 14.45
C LYS A 605 -37.16 -5.09 14.25
N PRO A 606 -37.96 -4.32 15.01
CA PRO A 606 -37.96 -2.87 14.86
C PRO A 606 -36.56 -2.36 15.19
N SER A 607 -35.96 -1.62 14.24
CA SER A 607 -34.75 -0.86 14.55
C SER A 607 -35.09 0.05 15.74
N SER A 608 -34.22 0.10 16.74
CA SER A 608 -34.42 0.86 17.97
C SER A 608 -34.30 2.35 17.69
N VAL A 609 -35.16 2.88 16.82
CA VAL A 609 -35.51 4.29 16.80
C VAL A 609 -36.19 4.53 18.14
N VAL A 610 -35.40 5.01 19.11
CA VAL A 610 -35.96 5.63 20.31
C VAL A 610 -36.83 6.79 19.80
N THR A 611 -38.12 6.53 19.64
CA THR A 611 -39.13 7.56 19.43
C THR A 611 -38.92 8.56 20.56
N ARG A 612 -38.54 9.80 20.20
CA ARG A 612 -38.60 10.92 21.13
C ARG A 612 -40.00 10.90 21.74
N ARG A 613 -40.09 10.61 23.04
CA ARG A 613 -41.26 11.04 23.81
C ARG A 613 -41.22 12.57 23.76
N SER A 614 -42.08 13.16 22.95
CA SER A 614 -42.41 14.58 23.02
C SER A 614 -43.01 14.85 24.40
N GLY A 615 -42.19 15.32 25.34
CA GLY A 615 -42.66 15.63 26.68
C GLY A 615 -41.60 15.85 27.76
N ASP A 616 -40.37 16.27 27.43
CA ASP A 616 -39.43 16.77 28.45
C ASP A 616 -38.62 17.94 27.88
N ASP A 617 -39.30 19.07 27.68
CA ASP A 617 -38.69 20.40 27.54
C ASP A 617 -38.35 20.93 28.94
N THR A 618 -37.32 20.37 29.56
CA THR A 618 -36.57 21.08 30.61
C THR A 618 -35.13 21.25 30.16
N PRO A 619 -34.61 22.49 30.06
CA PRO A 619 -33.21 22.70 29.73
C PRO A 619 -32.36 22.13 30.85
N GLY A 620 -31.58 21.08 30.56
CA GLY A 620 -30.50 20.64 31.43
C GLY A 620 -29.42 21.73 31.54
N PRO A 621 -28.71 21.83 32.67
CA PRO A 621 -27.75 22.90 32.90
C PRO A 621 -26.58 22.82 31.91
N GLU A 622 -26.17 23.97 31.38
CA GLU A 622 -25.05 24.12 30.47
C GLU A 622 -23.74 23.57 31.07
N PRO A 623 -22.86 22.96 30.26
CA PRO A 623 -21.57 22.50 30.72
C PRO A 623 -20.68 23.69 31.09
N THR A 624 -20.38 23.84 32.37
CA THR A 624 -19.43 24.82 32.90
C THR A 624 -18.03 24.58 32.31
N ALA A 625 -17.50 25.60 31.64
CA ALA A 625 -16.11 25.65 31.17
C ALA A 625 -15.11 25.52 32.33
N PRO A 626 -13.96 24.85 32.14
CA PRO A 626 -12.94 24.77 33.19
C PRO A 626 -12.23 26.14 33.34
N ALA A 627 -12.09 26.58 34.59
CA ALA A 627 -11.39 27.82 34.95
C ALA A 627 -9.89 27.75 34.60
N PRO A 628 -9.24 28.87 34.26
CA PRO A 628 -7.80 28.92 34.01
C PRO A 628 -7.03 28.80 35.33
N ALA A 629 -6.05 27.91 35.36
CA ALA A 629 -5.14 27.77 36.50
C ALA A 629 -4.21 29.00 36.59
N ALA A 630 -4.08 29.54 37.81
CA ALA A 630 -3.07 30.51 38.21
C ALA A 630 -1.80 29.81 38.69
#